data_AF-A0A6P3FIT4-F1
#
_entry.id   AF-A0A6P3FIT4-F1
#
_cell.length_a   1.000
_cell.length_b   1.000
_cell.length_c   1.000
_cell.angle_alpha   90.00
_cell.angle_beta   90.00
_cell.angle_gamma   90.00
#
_symmetry.space_group_name_H-M   'P 1'
#
loop_
_entity.id
_entity.type
_entity.pdbx_description
1 polymer ?
#
loop_
_entity_poly.entity_id
_entity_poly.type
_entity_poly.pdbx_seq_one_letter_code
_entity_poly.pdbx_strand_id
1 'polypeptide(L)'
;MSMFSEAAWFFLAVTAALGSIVLCKHKSPGQLGSPVLWLAGLFGGAYLLFLPFFWSLVLFSLSCLLMCVYSADQELLPVDQKAVLVTGCDSGFGHALVKKLDKLGFTVFAGVLNEKGPGAEELRRNCSTRITVLQMDVTSPEQIKDAYSKVVEKVQDKGLWALVNNAGILGVTMDGELIPMTEYKKCMEVNFFGPVGVTKAFLPLLRKSKGRLVNISSMGGGVPMPKMAAYNSTKAALTMFSSILRQELSKWGVKVSVIQPGGFQTNITGISDVWTKKEKDILDQLSQEQLRDYGQDYLQVQKAFLNSMEKHSSPDFTPVLRDIQHAISAQIPAPFYYPGTMVSIWVYLASIFPTCLSDYCFKKLVAYGECTPRALRMPN
;
A
#
# COMPACT_ATOMS: atom_id res chain seq x y z
N MET A 1 55.92 27.23 6.86
CA MET A 1 55.55 27.08 8.28
C MET A 1 54.27 27.88 8.47
N SER A 2 53.09 27.35 8.77
CA SER A 2 52.74 26.18 9.59
C SER A 2 51.50 25.45 9.06
N MET A 3 51.60 24.12 9.01
CA MET A 3 50.56 23.12 9.27
C MET A 3 49.17 23.31 8.65
N PHE A 4 48.94 22.71 7.48
CA PHE A 4 47.82 21.77 7.46
C PHE A 4 48.24 20.60 8.35
N SER A 5 47.56 20.39 9.48
CA SER A 5 47.90 19.24 10.31
C SER A 5 47.61 17.96 9.53
N GLU A 6 48.48 16.96 9.63
CA GLU A 6 48.29 15.64 9.02
C GLU A 6 46.94 14.99 9.43
N ALA A 7 46.36 15.39 10.57
CA ALA A 7 45.02 14.97 10.98
C ALA A 7 43.89 15.53 10.07
N ALA A 8 44.06 16.72 9.50
CA ALA A 8 43.01 17.37 8.69
C ALA A 8 42.77 16.64 7.36
N TRP A 9 43.84 16.18 6.70
CA TRP A 9 43.73 15.39 5.47
C TRP A 9 43.29 13.94 5.74
N PHE A 10 43.63 13.41 6.91
CA PHE A 10 43.21 12.08 7.35
C PHE A 10 41.69 11.99 7.60
N PHE A 11 41.07 13.02 8.20
CA PHE A 11 39.61 13.08 8.35
C PHE A 11 38.88 13.23 7.00
N LEU A 12 39.40 14.00 6.03
CA LEU A 12 38.83 14.07 4.67
C LEU A 12 38.78 12.69 4.00
N ALA A 13 39.88 11.94 4.08
CA ALA A 13 40.03 10.63 3.44
C ALA A 13 39.13 9.56 4.09
N VAL A 14 38.95 9.59 5.41
CA VAL A 14 38.09 8.63 6.14
C VAL A 14 36.60 8.93 5.93
N THR A 15 36.22 10.20 5.80
CA THR A 15 34.81 10.58 5.56
C THR A 15 34.38 10.28 4.11
N ALA A 16 35.29 10.44 3.14
CA ALA A 16 35.06 9.99 1.75
C ALA A 16 35.02 8.46 1.63
N ALA A 17 35.85 7.73 2.39
CA ALA A 17 35.87 6.27 2.43
C ALA A 17 34.62 5.67 3.11
N LEU A 18 34.11 6.27 4.20
CA LEU A 18 32.85 5.87 4.84
C LEU A 18 31.64 6.24 3.98
N GLY A 19 31.67 7.40 3.31
CA GLY A 19 30.63 7.82 2.35
C GLY A 19 30.49 6.83 1.19
N SER A 20 31.59 6.30 0.65
CA SER A 20 31.58 5.40 -0.51
C SER A 20 31.20 3.95 -0.18
N ILE A 21 31.48 3.48 1.05
CA ILE A 21 31.19 2.09 1.47
C ILE A 21 29.74 1.94 1.95
N VAL A 22 29.17 2.99 2.55
CA VAL A 22 27.72 3.12 2.76
C VAL A 22 26.95 3.09 1.44
N LEU A 23 27.52 3.71 0.41
CA LEU A 23 26.97 3.72 -0.96
C LEU A 23 27.10 2.35 -1.68
N CYS A 24 27.99 1.46 -1.25
CA CYS A 24 28.18 0.13 -1.83
C CYS A 24 27.40 -1.01 -1.14
N LYS A 25 26.88 -0.85 0.10
CA LYS A 25 26.26 -1.99 0.83
C LYS A 25 24.73 -2.08 0.82
N HIS A 26 23.99 -1.02 0.50
CA HIS A 26 22.52 -1.10 0.47
C HIS A 26 21.91 -0.93 -0.93
N LYS A 27 22.16 -1.92 -1.79
CA LYS A 27 21.14 -2.35 -2.75
C LYS A 27 19.99 -2.96 -1.93
N SER A 28 19.10 -2.11 -1.41
CA SER A 28 17.73 -2.52 -1.11
C SER A 28 16.87 -2.02 -2.27
N PRO A 29 16.29 -2.93 -3.08
CA PRO A 29 15.61 -2.53 -4.28
C PRO A 29 14.26 -1.91 -3.89
N GLY A 30 13.83 -0.79 -4.47
CA GLY A 30 12.40 -0.40 -4.48
C GLY A 30 12.01 0.97 -3.97
N GLN A 31 12.87 1.70 -3.27
CA GLN A 31 12.67 3.13 -3.06
C GLN A 31 13.81 3.89 -3.70
N LEU A 32 13.46 5.00 -4.36
CA LEU A 32 14.34 5.88 -5.11
C LEU A 32 15.61 6.18 -4.29
N GLY A 33 16.68 5.41 -4.52
CA GLY A 33 18.03 5.74 -4.10
C GLY A 33 18.43 6.97 -4.88
N SER A 34 18.02 8.13 -4.40
CA SER A 34 18.03 9.35 -5.17
C SER A 34 19.47 9.79 -5.45
N PRO A 35 19.80 10.25 -6.68
CA PRO A 35 21.00 11.04 -6.95
C PRO A 35 21.15 12.23 -5.99
N VAL A 36 20.05 12.65 -5.34
CA VAL A 36 20.03 13.67 -4.28
C VAL A 36 20.77 13.23 -3.02
N LEU A 37 20.81 11.94 -2.65
CA LEU A 37 21.58 11.46 -1.50
C LEU A 37 23.09 11.48 -1.80
N TRP A 38 23.47 11.16 -3.04
CA TRP A 38 24.83 11.24 -3.55
C TRP A 38 25.31 12.69 -3.65
N LEU A 39 24.47 13.59 -4.18
CA LEU A 39 24.73 15.02 -4.25
C LEU A 39 24.76 15.64 -2.84
N ALA A 40 23.85 15.27 -1.93
CA ALA A 40 23.87 15.76 -0.55
C ALA A 40 25.09 15.25 0.23
N GLY A 41 25.58 14.03 -0.01
CA GLY A 41 26.83 13.52 0.54
C GLY A 41 28.06 14.25 0.00
N LEU A 42 28.10 14.54 -1.30
CA LEU A 42 29.17 15.32 -1.95
C LEU A 42 29.18 16.80 -1.53
N PHE A 43 28.01 17.46 -1.50
CA PHE A 43 27.87 18.85 -1.06
C PHE A 43 28.07 18.98 0.46
N GLY A 44 27.61 18.02 1.27
CA GLY A 44 27.85 17.97 2.71
C GLY A 44 29.33 17.75 3.04
N GLY A 45 30.00 16.86 2.31
CA GLY A 45 31.45 16.64 2.40
C GLY A 45 32.27 17.89 2.02
N ALA A 46 31.83 18.63 1.00
CA ALA A 46 32.46 19.90 0.60
C ALA A 46 32.21 21.04 1.61
N TYR A 47 31.04 21.08 2.27
CA TYR A 47 30.70 22.10 3.27
C TYR A 47 31.39 21.87 4.63
N LEU A 48 31.68 20.61 4.97
CA LEU A 48 32.45 20.20 6.15
C LEU A 48 33.93 20.64 6.11
N LEU A 49 34.42 21.08 4.95
CA LEU A 49 35.78 21.64 4.77
C LEU A 49 35.91 23.08 5.26
N PHE A 50 34.80 23.78 5.48
CA PHE A 50 34.77 25.20 5.87
C PHE A 50 34.13 25.46 7.24
N LEU A 51 33.59 24.44 7.91
CA LEU A 51 32.98 24.54 9.23
C LEU A 51 34.01 24.28 10.36
N PRO A 52 33.90 24.97 11.51
CA PRO A 52 34.72 24.67 12.69
C PRO A 52 34.61 23.19 13.09
N PHE A 53 35.72 22.59 13.54
CA PHE A 53 35.84 21.16 13.90
C PHE A 53 34.66 20.60 14.73
N PHE A 54 34.12 21.41 15.64
CA PHE A 54 32.95 21.06 16.45
C PHE A 54 31.70 20.74 15.62
N TRP A 55 31.34 21.58 14.64
CA TRP A 55 30.17 21.35 13.79
C TRP A 55 30.36 20.18 12.84
N SER A 56 31.60 19.93 12.41
CA SER A 56 31.94 18.77 11.59
C SER A 56 31.78 17.46 12.35
N LEU A 57 32.18 17.43 13.62
CA LEU A 57 31.97 16.28 14.50
C LEU A 57 30.47 16.04 14.76
N VAL A 58 29.68 17.09 15.00
CA VAL A 58 28.23 17.00 15.22
C VAL A 58 27.50 16.44 14.00
N LEU A 59 27.81 16.94 12.79
CA LEU A 59 27.21 16.45 11.55
C LEU A 59 27.63 15.00 11.23
N PHE A 60 28.90 14.63 11.49
CA PHE A 60 29.36 13.25 11.34
C PHE A 60 28.66 12.32 12.32
N SER A 61 28.56 12.67 13.60
CA SER A 61 27.83 11.89 14.60
C SER A 61 26.34 11.76 14.26
N LEU A 62 25.70 12.83 13.77
CA LEU A 62 24.31 12.80 13.31
C LEU A 62 24.15 11.90 12.07
N SER A 63 25.09 11.95 11.13
CA SER A 63 25.11 11.06 9.95
C SER A 63 25.30 9.61 10.33
N CYS A 64 26.23 9.30 11.24
CA CYS A 64 26.41 7.96 11.78
C CYS A 64 25.16 7.46 12.53
N LEU A 65 24.52 8.31 13.33
CA LEU A 65 23.27 7.98 14.01
C LEU A 65 22.15 7.68 13.01
N LEU A 66 21.95 8.54 12.01
CA LEU A 66 20.98 8.34 10.94
C LEU A 66 21.26 7.06 10.16
N MET A 67 22.53 6.75 9.89
CA MET A 67 22.96 5.51 9.22
C MET A 67 22.73 4.27 10.07
N CYS A 68 22.99 4.31 11.38
CA CYS A 68 22.72 3.20 12.29
C CYS A 68 21.21 2.94 12.39
N VAL A 69 20.40 4.00 12.48
CA VAL A 69 18.93 3.90 12.48
C VAL A 69 18.45 3.32 11.14
N TYR A 70 18.98 3.79 10.01
CA TYR A 70 18.62 3.29 8.68
C TYR A 70 19.05 1.84 8.43
N SER A 71 20.20 1.42 8.96
CA SER A 71 20.70 0.04 8.79
C SER A 71 19.94 -0.95 9.67
N ALA A 72 19.51 -0.53 10.87
CA ALA A 72 18.65 -1.34 11.74
C ALA A 72 17.26 -1.60 11.14
N ASP A 73 16.75 -0.67 10.32
CA ASP A 73 15.48 -0.85 9.59
C ASP A 73 15.53 -1.99 8.55
N GLN A 74 16.72 -2.41 8.12
CA GLN A 74 16.89 -3.37 7.01
C GLN A 74 17.10 -4.82 7.47
N GLU A 75 17.25 -5.08 8.77
CA GLU A 75 17.43 -6.44 9.27
C GLU A 75 16.13 -7.25 9.14
N LEU A 76 16.19 -8.34 8.37
CA LEU A 76 15.05 -9.25 8.18
C LEU A 76 15.12 -10.40 9.18
N LEU A 77 14.02 -10.57 9.92
CA LEU A 77 13.87 -11.66 10.86
C LEU A 77 13.73 -13.00 10.13
N PRO A 78 14.22 -14.10 10.73
CA PRO A 78 14.13 -15.45 10.15
C PRO A 78 12.67 -15.83 9.90
N VAL A 79 12.43 -16.57 8.82
CA VAL A 79 11.10 -16.95 8.33
C VAL A 79 10.57 -18.21 9.02
N ASP A 80 11.47 -19.07 9.50
CA ASP A 80 11.11 -20.39 9.99
C ASP A 80 10.02 -20.36 11.06
N GLN A 81 9.02 -21.23 10.89
CA GLN A 81 7.87 -21.41 11.79
C GLN A 81 6.94 -20.21 11.92
N LYS A 82 7.06 -19.17 11.09
CA LYS A 82 6.13 -18.05 11.07
C LYS A 82 4.95 -18.32 10.17
N ALA A 83 3.75 -18.08 10.71
CA ALA A 83 2.50 -18.26 9.99
C ALA A 83 1.91 -16.91 9.55
N VAL A 84 1.48 -16.80 8.30
CA VAL A 84 0.90 -15.59 7.71
C VAL A 84 -0.51 -15.87 7.20
N LEU A 85 -1.48 -15.05 7.56
CA LEU A 85 -2.82 -15.06 6.94
C LEU A 85 -2.90 -13.92 5.94
N VAL A 86 -3.30 -14.22 4.71
CA VAL A 86 -3.54 -13.22 3.65
C VAL A 86 -4.99 -13.33 3.22
N THR A 87 -5.74 -12.22 3.19
CA THR A 87 -7.12 -12.20 2.67
C THR A 87 -7.17 -11.80 1.20
N GLY A 88 -8.17 -12.26 0.44
CA GLY A 88 -8.34 -11.90 -0.97
C GLY A 88 -7.28 -12.52 -1.88
N CYS A 89 -7.06 -13.82 -1.76
CA CYS A 89 -6.02 -14.55 -2.50
C CYS A 89 -6.49 -15.16 -3.82
N ASP A 90 -7.72 -14.88 -4.26
CA ASP A 90 -8.27 -15.41 -5.52
C ASP A 90 -7.49 -14.93 -6.75
N SER A 91 -6.90 -13.73 -6.68
CA SER A 91 -6.11 -13.12 -7.77
C SER A 91 -5.21 -11.98 -7.26
N GLY A 92 -4.52 -11.29 -8.18
CA GLY A 92 -3.83 -10.03 -7.90
C GLY A 92 -2.70 -10.14 -6.87
N PHE A 93 -2.57 -9.10 -6.02
CA PHE A 93 -1.49 -9.02 -5.02
C PHE A 93 -1.53 -10.16 -4.00
N GLY A 94 -2.71 -10.48 -3.45
CA GLY A 94 -2.85 -11.55 -2.45
C GLY A 94 -2.38 -12.89 -3.00
N HIS A 95 -2.81 -13.24 -4.21
CA HIS A 95 -2.41 -14.47 -4.88
C HIS A 95 -0.89 -14.54 -5.12
N ALA A 96 -0.31 -13.47 -5.69
CA ALA A 96 1.12 -13.42 -5.96
C ALA A 96 1.95 -13.40 -4.67
N LEU A 97 1.45 -12.78 -3.60
CA LEU A 97 2.07 -12.75 -2.29
C LEU A 97 2.11 -14.13 -1.65
N VAL A 98 1.02 -14.91 -1.70
CA VAL A 98 1.00 -16.28 -1.17
C VAL A 98 2.09 -17.12 -1.82
N LYS A 99 2.21 -17.09 -3.15
CA LYS A 99 3.26 -17.82 -3.89
C LYS A 99 4.67 -17.36 -3.50
N LYS A 100 4.84 -16.06 -3.23
CA LYS A 100 6.12 -15.50 -2.80
C LYS A 100 6.48 -15.94 -1.37
N LEU A 101 5.53 -15.88 -0.44
CA LEU A 101 5.72 -16.29 0.95
C LEU A 101 5.99 -17.80 1.07
N ASP A 102 5.34 -18.61 0.23
CA ASP A 102 5.61 -20.06 0.14
C ASP A 102 7.07 -20.36 -0.20
N LYS A 103 7.60 -19.67 -1.22
CA LYS A 103 9.00 -19.79 -1.66
C LYS A 103 9.98 -19.33 -0.60
N LEU A 104 9.58 -18.39 0.26
CA LEU A 104 10.39 -17.92 1.38
C LEU A 104 10.33 -18.86 2.60
N GLY A 105 9.44 -19.85 2.61
CA GLY A 105 9.33 -20.85 3.68
C GLY A 105 8.30 -20.54 4.77
N PHE A 106 7.45 -19.52 4.59
CA PHE A 106 6.37 -19.24 5.54
C PHE A 106 5.30 -20.35 5.49
N THR A 107 4.65 -20.59 6.63
CA THR A 107 3.32 -21.23 6.64
C THR A 107 2.30 -20.16 6.24
N VAL A 108 1.49 -20.39 5.22
CA VAL A 108 0.54 -19.37 4.76
C VAL A 108 -0.88 -19.91 4.73
N PHE A 109 -1.79 -19.13 5.32
CA PHE A 109 -3.21 -19.30 5.17
C PHE A 109 -3.69 -18.33 4.09
N ALA A 110 -4.15 -18.87 2.96
CA ALA A 110 -4.64 -18.11 1.84
C ALA A 110 -6.17 -18.02 1.92
N GLY A 111 -6.68 -16.91 2.47
CA GLY A 111 -8.11 -16.59 2.50
C GLY A 111 -8.60 -16.21 1.11
N VAL A 112 -9.51 -17.01 0.55
CA VAL A 112 -10.11 -16.83 -0.77
C VAL A 112 -11.63 -16.69 -0.66
N LEU A 113 -12.24 -15.92 -1.55
CA LEU A 113 -13.70 -15.75 -1.59
C LEU A 113 -14.39 -17.00 -2.14
N ASN A 114 -13.74 -17.76 -3.02
CA ASN A 114 -14.26 -19.04 -3.50
C ASN A 114 -13.18 -20.12 -3.42
N GLU A 115 -13.30 -21.02 -2.42
CA GLU A 115 -12.31 -22.09 -2.24
C GLU A 115 -12.26 -23.08 -3.40
N LYS A 116 -13.31 -23.16 -4.22
CA LYS A 116 -13.38 -24.04 -5.41
C LYS A 116 -13.09 -23.26 -6.70
N GLY A 117 -12.73 -21.99 -6.58
CA GLY A 117 -12.42 -21.11 -7.70
C GLY A 117 -11.06 -21.44 -8.34
N PRO A 118 -10.83 -20.97 -9.57
CA PRO A 118 -9.61 -21.26 -10.32
C PRO A 118 -8.34 -20.76 -9.60
N GLY A 119 -8.39 -19.61 -8.94
CA GLY A 119 -7.26 -19.08 -8.16
C GLY A 119 -6.93 -19.97 -6.95
N ALA A 120 -7.93 -20.47 -6.24
CA ALA A 120 -7.74 -21.40 -5.14
C ALA A 120 -7.11 -22.72 -5.60
N GLU A 121 -7.61 -23.29 -6.71
CA GLU A 121 -7.06 -24.50 -7.34
C GLU A 121 -5.64 -24.31 -7.87
N GLU A 122 -5.31 -23.12 -8.39
CA GLU A 122 -3.95 -22.81 -8.78
C GLU A 122 -3.00 -22.79 -7.57
N LEU A 123 -3.38 -22.16 -6.46
CA LEU A 123 -2.58 -22.12 -5.24
C LEU A 123 -2.33 -23.54 -4.70
N ARG A 124 -3.35 -24.40 -4.68
CA ARG A 124 -3.20 -25.81 -4.23
C ARG A 124 -2.26 -26.62 -5.12
N ARG A 125 -2.30 -26.41 -6.44
CA ARG A 125 -1.48 -27.18 -7.39
C ARG A 125 -0.02 -26.72 -7.43
N ASN A 126 0.23 -25.42 -7.29
CA ASN A 126 1.55 -24.83 -7.56
C ASN A 126 2.34 -24.43 -6.30
N CYS A 127 1.74 -24.48 -5.11
CA CYS A 127 2.42 -24.17 -3.86
C CYS A 127 2.70 -25.43 -3.02
N SER A 128 3.61 -25.31 -2.07
CA SER A 128 3.96 -26.40 -1.17
C SER A 128 2.86 -26.71 -0.15
N THR A 129 3.04 -27.80 0.60
CA THR A 129 2.15 -28.22 1.69
C THR A 129 2.09 -27.24 2.88
N ARG A 130 2.92 -26.18 2.87
CA ARG A 130 2.85 -25.08 3.85
C ARG A 130 1.70 -24.12 3.59
N ILE A 131 1.06 -24.19 2.42
CA ILE A 131 -0.09 -23.35 2.07
C ILE A 131 -1.39 -24.07 2.40
N THR A 132 -2.25 -23.38 3.14
CA THR A 132 -3.62 -23.82 3.43
C THR A 132 -4.59 -22.81 2.85
N VAL A 133 -5.40 -23.22 1.88
CA VAL A 133 -6.46 -22.39 1.31
C VAL A 133 -7.68 -22.43 2.23
N LEU A 134 -8.24 -21.26 2.55
CA LEU A 134 -9.39 -21.09 3.43
C LEU A 134 -10.51 -20.33 2.70
N GLN A 135 -11.73 -20.87 2.70
CA GLN A 135 -12.93 -20.09 2.38
C GLN A 135 -13.08 -18.95 3.40
N MET A 136 -13.00 -17.70 2.93
CA MET A 136 -13.02 -16.53 3.80
C MET A 136 -13.53 -15.28 3.07
N ASP A 137 -14.85 -15.07 3.12
CA ASP A 137 -15.46 -13.77 2.88
C ASP A 137 -15.27 -12.86 4.09
N VAL A 138 -14.58 -11.73 3.90
CA VAL A 138 -14.31 -10.75 4.96
C VAL A 138 -15.57 -10.02 5.45
N THR A 139 -16.70 -10.15 4.77
CA THR A 139 -17.99 -9.60 5.20
C THR A 139 -18.85 -10.61 5.96
N SER A 140 -18.44 -11.88 6.07
CA SER A 140 -19.15 -12.91 6.84
C SER A 140 -18.43 -13.18 8.17
N PRO A 141 -19.02 -12.77 9.32
CA PRO A 141 -18.48 -13.10 10.64
C PRO A 141 -18.31 -14.61 10.87
N GLU A 142 -19.20 -15.42 10.30
CA GLU A 142 -19.16 -16.88 10.39
C GLU A 142 -17.93 -17.45 9.69
N GLN A 143 -17.67 -17.03 8.44
CA GLN A 143 -16.48 -17.49 7.71
C GLN A 143 -15.19 -16.98 8.35
N ILE A 144 -15.17 -15.77 8.91
CA ILE A 144 -14.03 -15.27 9.69
C ILE A 144 -13.78 -16.17 10.91
N LYS A 145 -14.83 -16.57 11.63
CA LYS A 145 -14.75 -17.45 12.81
C LYS A 145 -14.27 -18.85 12.44
N ASP A 146 -14.74 -19.39 11.33
CA ASP A 146 -14.30 -20.70 10.83
C ASP A 146 -12.83 -20.68 10.41
N ALA A 147 -12.42 -19.65 9.67
CA ALA A 147 -11.02 -19.42 9.31
C ALA A 147 -10.15 -19.27 10.56
N TYR A 148 -10.60 -18.50 11.55
CA TYR A 148 -9.90 -18.35 12.84
C TYR A 148 -9.69 -19.70 13.51
N SER A 149 -10.71 -20.54 13.59
CA SER A 149 -10.63 -21.86 14.25
C SER A 149 -9.57 -22.75 13.59
N LYS A 150 -9.55 -22.81 12.25
CA LYS A 150 -8.55 -23.56 11.47
C LYS A 150 -7.12 -23.01 11.66
N VAL A 151 -6.96 -21.69 11.73
CA VAL A 151 -5.66 -21.07 11.98
C VAL A 151 -5.17 -21.39 13.39
N VAL A 152 -6.03 -21.26 14.42
CA VAL A 152 -5.69 -21.56 15.82
C VAL A 152 -5.19 -22.98 15.98
N GLU A 153 -5.90 -23.96 15.39
CA GLU A 153 -5.52 -25.37 15.43
C GLU A 153 -4.09 -25.59 14.91
N LYS A 154 -3.73 -24.90 13.82
CA LYS A 154 -2.43 -25.06 13.15
C LYS A 154 -1.29 -24.30 13.82
N VAL A 155 -1.54 -23.09 14.34
CA VAL A 155 -0.49 -22.24 14.93
C VAL A 155 -0.31 -22.44 16.43
N GLN A 156 -1.33 -22.94 17.12
CA GLN A 156 -1.33 -23.22 18.56
C GLN A 156 -0.79 -22.03 19.37
N ASP A 157 0.14 -22.26 20.30
CA ASP A 157 0.68 -21.22 21.18
C ASP A 157 1.71 -20.32 20.52
N LYS A 158 2.21 -20.66 19.32
CA LYS A 158 3.10 -19.78 18.55
C LYS A 158 2.36 -18.52 18.07
N GLY A 159 1.03 -18.60 17.92
CA GLY A 159 0.21 -17.52 17.40
C GLY A 159 0.45 -17.27 15.90
N LEU A 160 -0.18 -16.21 15.40
CA LEU A 160 -0.10 -15.82 13.99
C LEU A 160 0.99 -14.77 13.84
N TRP A 161 2.01 -14.99 13.00
CA TRP A 161 3.08 -14.02 12.82
C TRP A 161 2.62 -12.77 12.09
N ALA A 162 1.84 -12.92 11.01
CA ALA A 162 1.36 -11.77 10.27
C ALA A 162 -0.08 -11.95 9.77
N LEU A 163 -0.84 -10.87 9.80
CA LEU A 163 -2.12 -10.73 9.13
C LEU A 163 -1.97 -9.67 8.03
N VAL A 164 -2.27 -10.05 6.78
CA VAL A 164 -2.30 -9.16 5.64
C VAL A 164 -3.75 -9.00 5.17
N ASN A 165 -4.37 -7.87 5.53
CA ASN A 165 -5.69 -7.51 5.01
C ASN A 165 -5.53 -6.94 3.59
N ASN A 166 -5.70 -7.80 2.60
CA ASN A 166 -5.55 -7.47 1.19
C ASN A 166 -6.89 -7.47 0.43
N ALA A 167 -7.89 -8.22 0.89
CA ALA A 167 -9.20 -8.26 0.25
C ALA A 167 -9.77 -6.84 0.05
N GLY A 168 -10.30 -6.58 -1.14
CA GLY A 168 -10.87 -5.29 -1.48
C GLY A 168 -11.53 -5.28 -2.86
N ILE A 169 -12.42 -4.33 -3.06
CA ILE A 169 -13.12 -4.04 -4.32
C ILE A 169 -12.94 -2.58 -4.69
N LEU A 170 -12.90 -2.27 -6.00
CA LEU A 170 -12.87 -0.89 -6.48
C LEU A 170 -14.23 -0.21 -6.32
N GLY A 171 -15.33 -0.94 -6.55
CA GLY A 171 -16.63 -0.32 -6.71
C GLY A 171 -16.72 0.52 -7.98
N VAL A 172 -17.81 1.25 -8.16
CA VAL A 172 -18.11 1.97 -9.39
C VAL A 172 -17.32 3.27 -9.48
N THR A 173 -16.73 3.54 -10.64
CA THR A 173 -15.97 4.76 -10.89
C THR A 173 -16.81 5.78 -11.66
N MET A 174 -17.46 6.69 -10.93
CA MET A 174 -18.26 7.78 -11.45
C MET A 174 -18.11 8.99 -10.52
N ASP A 175 -18.57 10.17 -10.93
CA ASP A 175 -18.64 11.32 -10.03
C ASP A 175 -19.39 10.94 -8.74
N GLY A 176 -18.91 11.46 -7.61
CA GLY A 176 -19.34 10.98 -6.29
C GLY A 176 -20.84 11.07 -6.05
N GLU A 177 -21.52 12.05 -6.63
CA GLU A 177 -22.97 12.24 -6.58
C GLU A 177 -23.74 11.16 -7.35
N LEU A 178 -23.17 10.65 -8.43
CA LEU A 178 -23.78 9.66 -9.32
C LEU A 178 -23.60 8.23 -8.80
N ILE A 179 -22.74 8.01 -7.82
CA ILE A 179 -22.54 6.69 -7.20
C ILE A 179 -23.70 6.41 -6.23
N PRO A 180 -24.46 5.32 -6.40
CA PRO A 180 -25.54 4.99 -5.47
C PRO A 180 -25.02 4.65 -4.07
N MET A 181 -25.83 4.92 -3.05
CA MET A 181 -25.49 4.61 -1.65
C MET A 181 -25.26 3.12 -1.40
N THR A 182 -25.86 2.23 -2.17
CA THR A 182 -25.62 0.78 -2.10
C THR A 182 -24.16 0.44 -2.42
N GLU A 183 -23.55 1.15 -3.36
CA GLU A 183 -22.14 0.99 -3.74
C GLU A 183 -21.19 1.55 -2.70
N TYR A 184 -21.50 2.71 -2.12
CA TYR A 184 -20.76 3.24 -0.96
C TYR A 184 -20.75 2.23 0.20
N LYS A 185 -21.93 1.71 0.57
CA LYS A 185 -22.06 0.71 1.64
C LYS A 185 -21.27 -0.54 1.31
N LYS A 186 -21.44 -1.11 0.11
CA LYS A 186 -20.72 -2.32 -0.31
C LYS A 186 -19.20 -2.14 -0.27
N CYS A 187 -18.69 -1.01 -0.77
CA CYS A 187 -17.26 -0.70 -0.68
C CYS A 187 -16.82 -0.63 0.78
N MET A 188 -17.58 0.03 1.64
CA MET A 188 -17.24 0.17 3.06
C MET A 188 -17.24 -1.18 3.79
N GLU A 189 -18.23 -2.03 3.53
CA GLU A 189 -18.32 -3.39 4.09
C GLU A 189 -17.06 -4.21 3.77
N VAL A 190 -16.64 -4.22 2.50
CA VAL A 190 -15.50 -5.06 2.08
C VAL A 190 -14.16 -4.42 2.43
N ASN A 191 -13.96 -3.13 2.13
CA ASN A 191 -12.64 -2.50 2.18
C ASN A 191 -12.27 -1.94 3.56
N PHE A 192 -13.25 -1.74 4.44
CA PHE A 192 -13.04 -1.17 5.77
C PHE A 192 -13.56 -2.10 6.87
N PHE A 193 -14.87 -2.37 6.92
CA PHE A 193 -15.43 -3.20 7.99
C PHE A 193 -14.91 -4.64 7.95
N GLY A 194 -14.65 -5.19 6.77
CA GLY A 194 -14.00 -6.48 6.59
C GLY A 194 -12.63 -6.56 7.28
N PRO A 195 -11.64 -5.74 6.87
CA PRO A 195 -10.35 -5.65 7.55
C PRO A 195 -10.46 -5.37 9.05
N VAL A 196 -11.42 -4.55 9.50
CA VAL A 196 -11.67 -4.31 10.94
C VAL A 196 -12.11 -5.60 11.63
N GLY A 197 -13.10 -6.31 11.08
CA GLY A 197 -13.62 -7.56 11.63
C GLY A 197 -12.56 -8.67 11.69
N VAL A 198 -11.82 -8.86 10.60
CA VAL A 198 -10.70 -9.81 10.53
C VAL A 198 -9.61 -9.44 11.53
N THR A 199 -9.22 -8.17 11.58
CA THR A 199 -8.20 -7.72 12.55
C THR A 199 -8.63 -8.02 13.98
N LYS A 200 -9.86 -7.68 14.36
CA LYS A 200 -10.38 -7.93 15.71
C LYS A 200 -10.40 -9.42 16.06
N ALA A 201 -10.82 -10.27 15.12
CA ALA A 201 -10.87 -11.72 15.33
C ALA A 201 -9.46 -12.33 15.53
N PHE A 202 -8.48 -11.91 14.74
CA PHE A 202 -7.13 -12.49 14.76
C PHE A 202 -6.15 -11.78 15.71
N LEU A 203 -6.53 -10.64 16.29
CA LEU A 203 -5.68 -9.87 17.19
C LEU A 203 -5.11 -10.66 18.37
N PRO A 204 -5.84 -11.58 19.03
CA PRO A 204 -5.28 -12.42 20.09
C PRO A 204 -4.06 -13.23 19.64
N LEU A 205 -4.05 -13.72 18.40
CA LEU A 205 -2.96 -14.51 17.84
C LEU A 205 -1.76 -13.65 17.47
N LEU A 206 -1.99 -12.43 16.96
CA LEU A 206 -0.92 -11.46 16.71
C LEU A 206 -0.24 -11.02 18.02
N ARG A 207 -1.01 -10.86 19.10
CA ARG A 207 -0.45 -10.51 20.43
C ARG A 207 0.45 -11.62 20.98
N LYS A 208 0.08 -12.89 20.81
CA LYS A 208 0.91 -14.04 21.22
C LYS A 208 2.28 -14.02 20.53
N SER A 209 2.29 -13.75 19.22
CA SER A 209 3.51 -13.78 18.40
C SER A 209 4.31 -12.47 18.40
N LYS A 210 3.77 -11.39 18.97
CA LYS A 210 4.26 -10.00 18.77
C LYS A 210 4.42 -9.69 17.27
N GLY A 211 3.40 -10.08 16.52
CA GLY A 211 3.42 -10.21 15.07
C GLY A 211 3.30 -8.91 14.29
N ARG A 212 2.73 -9.02 13.10
CA ARG A 212 2.58 -7.94 12.11
C ARG A 212 1.13 -7.83 11.66
N LEU A 213 0.61 -6.61 11.61
CA LEU A 213 -0.62 -6.27 10.93
C LEU A 213 -0.27 -5.42 9.71
N VAL A 214 -0.58 -5.91 8.52
CA VAL A 214 -0.32 -5.23 7.26
C VAL A 214 -1.65 -4.98 6.56
N ASN A 215 -1.99 -3.71 6.34
CA ASN A 215 -3.21 -3.33 5.65
C ASN A 215 -2.89 -2.78 4.26
N ILE A 216 -3.50 -3.38 3.22
CA ILE A 216 -3.37 -2.89 1.85
C ILE A 216 -4.41 -1.79 1.62
N SER A 217 -3.94 -0.55 1.71
CA SER A 217 -4.70 0.64 1.41
C SER A 217 -4.56 0.99 -0.09
N SER A 218 -4.39 2.27 -0.41
CA SER A 218 -4.13 2.80 -1.75
C SER A 218 -3.53 4.19 -1.61
N MET A 219 -2.87 4.69 -2.66
CA MET A 219 -2.61 6.13 -2.82
C MET A 219 -3.89 6.96 -2.58
N GLY A 220 -5.04 6.43 -3.01
CA GLY A 220 -6.37 6.99 -2.78
C GLY A 220 -6.79 7.14 -1.31
N GLY A 221 -6.02 6.59 -0.37
CA GLY A 221 -6.22 6.80 1.07
C GLY A 221 -5.66 8.11 1.63
N GLY A 222 -4.78 8.79 0.87
CA GLY A 222 -4.22 10.09 1.25
C GLY A 222 -4.30 11.14 0.15
N VAL A 223 -4.68 10.74 -1.07
CA VAL A 223 -4.77 11.59 -2.25
C VAL A 223 -6.19 11.51 -2.80
N PRO A 224 -6.95 12.62 -2.85
CA PRO A 224 -8.26 12.63 -3.47
C PRO A 224 -8.14 12.32 -4.97
N MET A 225 -8.79 11.26 -5.44
CA MET A 225 -8.86 10.93 -6.85
C MET A 225 -10.32 11.10 -7.34
N PRO A 226 -10.55 11.97 -8.34
CA PRO A 226 -11.87 12.12 -8.96
C PRO A 226 -12.42 10.78 -9.45
N LYS A 227 -13.75 10.68 -9.48
CA LYS A 227 -14.50 9.49 -9.92
C LYS A 227 -14.35 8.25 -9.04
N MET A 228 -13.71 8.35 -7.88
CA MET A 228 -13.44 7.21 -6.98
C MET A 228 -13.86 7.50 -5.53
N ALA A 229 -14.91 8.31 -5.34
CA ALA A 229 -15.32 8.80 -4.03
C ALA A 229 -15.61 7.67 -3.03
N ALA A 230 -16.39 6.65 -3.43
CA ALA A 230 -16.69 5.50 -2.58
C ALA A 230 -15.40 4.76 -2.17
N TYR A 231 -14.57 4.37 -3.14
CA TYR A 231 -13.32 3.65 -2.91
C TYR A 231 -12.33 4.42 -2.01
N ASN A 232 -12.00 5.66 -2.39
CA ASN A 232 -11.01 6.48 -1.68
C ASN A 232 -11.43 6.71 -0.23
N SER A 233 -12.73 6.95 0.02
CA SER A 233 -13.27 7.09 1.38
C SER A 233 -12.95 5.86 2.24
N THR A 234 -13.11 4.66 1.70
CA THR A 234 -12.77 3.42 2.43
C THR A 234 -11.28 3.28 2.69
N LYS A 235 -10.43 3.65 1.73
CA LYS A 235 -8.97 3.55 1.86
C LYS A 235 -8.42 4.62 2.81
N ALA A 236 -9.02 5.79 2.86
CA ALA A 236 -8.73 6.82 3.86
C ALA A 236 -9.11 6.34 5.26
N ALA A 237 -10.32 5.78 5.42
CA ALA A 237 -10.76 5.19 6.68
C ALA A 237 -9.82 4.07 7.17
N LEU A 238 -9.43 3.14 6.28
CA LEU A 238 -8.49 2.07 6.60
C LEU A 238 -7.10 2.59 6.98
N THR A 239 -6.62 3.63 6.31
CA THR A 239 -5.32 4.28 6.61
C THR A 239 -5.34 4.91 8.01
N MET A 240 -6.41 5.62 8.35
CA MET A 240 -6.57 6.22 9.68
C MET A 240 -6.69 5.15 10.76
N PHE A 241 -7.54 4.14 10.56
CA PHE A 241 -7.70 3.01 11.48
C PHE A 241 -6.37 2.31 11.76
N SER A 242 -5.58 2.06 10.72
CA SER A 242 -4.25 1.45 10.86
C SER A 242 -3.28 2.32 11.65
N SER A 243 -3.34 3.63 11.46
CA SER A 243 -2.50 4.61 12.18
C SER A 243 -2.83 4.66 13.68
N ILE A 244 -4.11 4.49 14.02
CA ILE A 244 -4.58 4.37 15.41
C ILE A 244 -4.11 3.04 16.01
N LEU A 245 -4.36 1.91 15.33
CA LEU A 245 -3.94 0.60 15.80
C LEU A 245 -2.42 0.49 16.00
N ARG A 246 -1.62 1.16 15.17
CA ARG A 246 -0.16 1.22 15.36
C ARG A 246 0.22 1.75 16.74
N GLN A 247 -0.51 2.74 17.25
CA GLN A 247 -0.27 3.32 18.57
C GLN A 247 -0.80 2.40 19.67
N GLU A 248 -2.04 1.92 19.54
CA GLU A 248 -2.69 1.07 20.55
C GLU A 248 -1.98 -0.28 20.72
N LEU A 249 -1.53 -0.87 19.62
CA LEU A 249 -0.91 -2.19 19.59
C LEU A 249 0.59 -2.18 19.91
N SER A 250 1.21 -1.00 19.97
CA SER A 250 2.63 -0.84 20.28
C SER A 250 3.02 -1.48 21.62
N LYS A 251 2.18 -1.31 22.66
CA LYS A 251 2.35 -1.90 24.00
C LYS A 251 2.32 -3.43 24.00
N TRP A 252 1.69 -4.02 22.99
CA TRP A 252 1.60 -5.47 22.80
C TRP A 252 2.75 -6.02 21.93
N GLY A 253 3.65 -5.15 21.44
CA GLY A 253 4.74 -5.53 20.56
C GLY A 253 4.32 -5.85 19.13
N VAL A 254 3.03 -5.68 18.77
CA VAL A 254 2.54 -5.90 17.40
C VAL A 254 2.88 -4.68 16.55
N LYS A 255 3.52 -4.90 15.40
CA LYS A 255 3.85 -3.82 14.45
C LYS A 255 2.73 -3.70 13.43
N VAL A 256 2.40 -2.46 13.05
CA VAL A 256 1.35 -2.16 12.08
C VAL A 256 1.95 -1.35 10.94
N SER A 257 1.70 -1.78 9.71
CA SER A 257 2.17 -1.12 8.49
C SER A 257 1.03 -0.97 7.48
N VAL A 258 1.03 0.14 6.76
CA VAL A 258 0.07 0.42 5.68
C VAL A 258 0.81 0.43 4.36
N ILE A 259 0.34 -0.35 3.41
CA ILE A 259 0.82 -0.32 2.03
C ILE A 259 -0.15 0.54 1.23
N GLN A 260 0.34 1.55 0.52
CA GLN A 260 -0.45 2.44 -0.33
C GLN A 260 0.02 2.35 -1.79
N PRO A 261 -0.43 1.32 -2.54
CA PRO A 261 -0.05 1.18 -3.93
C PRO A 261 -0.64 2.26 -4.84
N GLY A 262 0.07 2.54 -5.93
CA GLY A 262 -0.44 3.26 -7.11
C GLY A 262 -1.28 2.36 -8.03
N GLY A 263 -1.28 2.67 -9.33
CA GLY A 263 -1.99 1.88 -10.34
C GLY A 263 -1.26 0.60 -10.74
N PHE A 264 -1.88 -0.56 -10.49
CA PHE A 264 -1.37 -1.87 -10.90
C PHE A 264 -2.49 -2.71 -11.53
N GLN A 265 -2.13 -3.49 -12.55
CA GLN A 265 -3.08 -4.33 -13.31
C GLN A 265 -3.48 -5.54 -12.45
N THR A 266 -4.60 -5.43 -11.76
CA THR A 266 -5.17 -6.51 -10.93
C THR A 266 -6.63 -6.72 -11.33
N ASN A 267 -7.22 -7.85 -10.91
CA ASN A 267 -8.65 -8.09 -11.14
C ASN A 267 -9.57 -7.30 -10.19
N ILE A 268 -9.06 -6.28 -9.48
CA ILE A 268 -9.88 -5.42 -8.60
C ILE A 268 -10.92 -4.63 -9.40
N THR A 269 -10.62 -4.38 -10.67
CA THR A 269 -11.51 -3.82 -11.70
C THR A 269 -12.43 -4.88 -12.29
N GLY A 270 -12.61 -6.06 -11.68
CA GLY A 270 -13.59 -7.09 -12.06
C GLY A 270 -13.52 -7.57 -13.52
N ILE A 271 -14.61 -8.21 -13.97
CA ILE A 271 -14.79 -8.63 -15.37
C ILE A 271 -15.56 -7.55 -16.11
N SER A 272 -15.07 -7.13 -17.29
CA SER A 272 -15.64 -6.03 -18.11
C SER A 272 -17.18 -6.09 -18.27
N ASP A 273 -17.73 -7.29 -18.48
CA ASP A 273 -19.17 -7.47 -18.69
C ASP A 273 -20.01 -7.19 -17.42
N VAL A 274 -19.47 -7.54 -16.24
CA VAL A 274 -20.11 -7.27 -14.95
C VAL A 274 -20.17 -5.77 -14.68
N TRP A 275 -19.13 -5.02 -15.07
CA TRP A 275 -19.12 -3.57 -14.98
C TRP A 275 -20.09 -2.92 -15.94
N THR A 276 -20.08 -3.35 -17.19
CA THR A 276 -20.97 -2.80 -18.21
C THR A 276 -22.43 -2.93 -17.81
N LYS A 277 -22.82 -4.07 -17.24
CA LYS A 277 -24.17 -4.28 -16.70
C LYS A 277 -24.45 -3.38 -15.50
N LYS A 278 -23.54 -3.37 -14.52
CA LYS A 278 -23.71 -2.61 -13.29
C LYS A 278 -23.77 -1.10 -13.53
N GLU A 279 -22.95 -0.60 -14.44
CA GLU A 279 -22.96 0.79 -14.87
C GLU A 279 -24.27 1.13 -15.58
N LYS A 280 -24.77 0.26 -16.46
CA LYS A 280 -26.09 0.44 -17.07
C LYS A 280 -27.19 0.52 -16.00
N ASP A 281 -27.21 -0.41 -15.05
CA ASP A 281 -28.21 -0.43 -13.98
C ASP A 281 -28.19 0.86 -13.15
N ILE A 282 -27.02 1.45 -12.93
CA ILE A 282 -26.87 2.74 -12.21
C ILE A 282 -27.40 3.89 -13.03
N LEU A 283 -27.04 3.94 -14.32
CA LEU A 283 -27.52 4.99 -15.23
C LEU A 283 -29.05 4.95 -15.39
N ASP A 284 -29.63 3.76 -15.43
CA ASP A 284 -31.08 3.56 -15.53
C ASP A 284 -31.82 3.97 -14.23
N GLN A 285 -31.12 4.06 -13.10
CA GLN A 285 -31.66 4.47 -11.79
C GLN A 285 -31.40 5.94 -11.44
N LEU A 286 -30.73 6.70 -12.32
CA LEU A 286 -30.50 8.12 -12.08
C LEU A 286 -31.82 8.90 -12.04
N SER A 287 -31.87 9.91 -11.17
CA SER A 287 -33.03 10.80 -11.11
C SER A 287 -33.19 11.60 -12.40
N GLN A 288 -34.42 12.04 -12.69
CA GLN A 288 -34.69 12.89 -13.86
C GLN A 288 -33.93 14.21 -13.79
N GLU A 289 -33.65 14.72 -12.60
CA GLU A 289 -32.81 15.90 -12.38
C GLU A 289 -31.36 15.64 -12.82
N GLN A 290 -30.75 14.57 -12.32
CA GLN A 290 -29.39 14.19 -12.68
C GLN A 290 -29.23 13.92 -14.18
N LEU A 291 -30.20 13.26 -14.81
CA LEU A 291 -30.18 13.02 -16.26
C LEU A 291 -30.26 14.31 -17.07
N ARG A 292 -31.04 15.30 -16.61
CA ARG A 292 -31.11 16.63 -17.24
C ARG A 292 -29.80 17.40 -17.06
N ASP A 293 -29.25 17.40 -15.85
CA ASP A 293 -28.13 18.26 -15.49
C ASP A 293 -26.79 17.74 -16.02
N TYR A 294 -26.54 16.44 -15.93
CA TYR A 294 -25.30 15.85 -16.44
C TYR A 294 -25.37 15.58 -17.93
N GLY A 295 -26.49 15.05 -18.42
CA GLY A 295 -26.66 14.63 -19.81
C GLY A 295 -26.02 13.27 -20.12
N GLN A 296 -26.65 12.51 -21.02
CA GLN A 296 -26.24 11.14 -21.38
C GLN A 296 -24.82 11.05 -21.93
N ASP A 297 -24.38 12.06 -22.66
CA ASP A 297 -23.07 12.13 -23.29
C ASP A 297 -21.94 12.33 -22.26
N TYR A 298 -22.18 13.12 -21.20
CA TYR A 298 -21.24 13.20 -20.07
C TYR A 298 -21.14 11.85 -19.34
N LEU A 299 -22.29 11.21 -19.10
CA LEU A 299 -22.35 9.89 -18.47
C LEU A 299 -21.64 8.80 -19.29
N GLN A 300 -21.63 8.90 -20.62
CA GLN A 300 -20.86 8.00 -21.49
C GLN A 300 -19.34 8.20 -21.37
N VAL A 301 -18.87 9.43 -21.16
CA VAL A 301 -17.44 9.71 -20.96
C VAL A 301 -16.95 9.13 -19.63
N GLN A 302 -17.81 9.04 -18.62
CA GLN A 302 -17.46 8.39 -17.34
C GLN A 302 -17.07 6.91 -17.53
N LYS A 303 -17.70 6.21 -18.47
CA LYS A 303 -17.43 4.79 -18.78
C LYS A 303 -16.00 4.54 -19.23
N ALA A 304 -15.41 5.51 -19.95
CA ALA A 304 -14.07 5.38 -20.50
C ALA A 304 -12.96 5.47 -19.42
N PHE A 305 -13.30 5.87 -18.19
CA PHE A 305 -12.32 6.08 -17.13
C PHE A 305 -11.64 4.78 -16.69
N LEU A 306 -12.39 3.69 -16.50
CA LEU A 306 -11.83 2.38 -16.11
C LEU A 306 -10.81 1.86 -17.11
N ASN A 307 -11.16 1.90 -18.41
CA ASN A 307 -10.27 1.48 -19.50
C ASN A 307 -8.95 2.27 -19.48
N SER A 308 -9.04 3.55 -19.12
CA SER A 308 -7.85 4.38 -19.04
C SER A 308 -6.98 4.07 -17.82
N MET A 309 -7.59 3.80 -16.66
CA MET A 309 -6.85 3.35 -15.47
C MET A 309 -6.07 2.06 -15.75
N GLU A 310 -6.67 1.11 -16.45
CA GLU A 310 -6.03 -0.15 -16.81
C GLU A 310 -4.79 0.08 -17.70
N LYS A 311 -4.91 0.97 -18.69
CA LYS A 311 -3.81 1.34 -19.60
C LYS A 311 -2.59 1.95 -18.90
N HIS A 312 -2.80 2.71 -17.83
CA HIS A 312 -1.74 3.39 -17.09
C HIS A 312 -1.25 2.60 -15.86
N SER A 313 -1.80 1.39 -15.65
CA SER A 313 -1.44 0.55 -14.52
C SER A 313 -0.25 -0.34 -14.85
N SER A 314 0.63 -0.56 -13.87
CA SER A 314 1.79 -1.45 -14.02
C SER A 314 1.39 -2.93 -13.92
N PRO A 315 1.86 -3.81 -14.82
CA PRO A 315 1.69 -5.25 -14.67
C PRO A 315 2.65 -5.87 -13.66
N ASP A 316 3.74 -5.16 -13.29
CA ASP A 316 4.76 -5.70 -12.37
C ASP A 316 4.38 -5.47 -10.91
N PHE A 317 4.01 -6.53 -10.19
CA PHE A 317 3.71 -6.49 -8.76
C PHE A 317 4.95 -6.49 -7.87
N THR A 318 6.16 -6.65 -8.42
CA THR A 318 7.39 -6.79 -7.64
C THR A 318 7.57 -5.71 -6.57
N PRO A 319 7.33 -4.40 -6.84
CA PRO A 319 7.44 -3.36 -5.82
C PRO A 319 6.49 -3.59 -4.63
N VAL A 320 5.21 -3.91 -4.93
CA VAL A 320 4.19 -4.16 -3.89
C VAL A 320 4.54 -5.38 -3.06
N LEU A 321 4.89 -6.49 -3.72
CA LEU A 321 5.26 -7.74 -3.04
C LEU A 321 6.54 -7.61 -2.20
N ARG A 322 7.42 -6.69 -2.56
CA ARG A 322 8.63 -6.41 -1.79
C ARG A 322 8.33 -5.59 -0.55
N ASP A 323 7.51 -4.56 -0.67
CA ASP A 323 7.11 -3.73 0.46
C ASP A 323 6.27 -4.51 1.48
N ILE A 324 5.37 -5.38 1.01
CA ILE A 324 4.64 -6.29 1.91
C ILE A 324 5.58 -7.27 2.60
N GLN A 325 6.54 -7.86 1.88
CA GLN A 325 7.54 -8.74 2.49
C GLN A 325 8.36 -7.99 3.54
N HIS A 326 8.80 -6.76 3.26
CA HIS A 326 9.53 -5.94 4.21
C HIS A 326 8.69 -5.67 5.46
N ALA A 327 7.41 -5.29 5.30
CA ALA A 327 6.50 -5.09 6.42
C ALA A 327 6.30 -6.36 7.29
N ILE A 328 6.37 -7.55 6.68
CA ILE A 328 6.25 -8.84 7.38
C ILE A 328 7.55 -9.25 8.07
N SER A 329 8.70 -9.04 7.42
CA SER A 329 9.98 -9.64 7.81
C SER A 329 10.91 -8.68 8.55
N ALA A 330 10.81 -7.37 8.36
CA ALA A 330 11.72 -6.42 8.99
C ALA A 330 11.59 -6.44 10.52
N GLN A 331 12.72 -6.27 11.20
CA GLN A 331 12.77 -6.08 12.65
C GLN A 331 12.02 -4.80 13.04
N ILE A 332 12.25 -3.71 12.28
CA ILE A 332 11.60 -2.41 12.43
C ILE A 332 10.94 -2.05 11.10
N PRO A 333 9.70 -2.51 10.83
CA PRO A 333 9.04 -2.18 9.58
C PRO A 333 8.60 -0.70 9.58
N ALA A 334 8.71 -0.06 8.42
CA ALA A 334 8.16 1.27 8.19
C ALA A 334 6.63 1.28 8.42
N PRO A 335 6.05 2.40 8.87
CA PRO A 335 4.62 2.51 9.08
C PRO A 335 3.84 2.67 7.77
N PHE A 336 4.45 3.25 6.74
CA PHE A 336 3.85 3.50 5.44
C PHE A 336 4.81 3.08 4.32
N TYR A 337 4.27 2.44 3.29
CA TYR A 337 4.96 2.07 2.07
C TYR A 337 4.18 2.58 0.86
N TYR A 338 4.88 3.04 -0.18
CA TYR A 338 4.30 3.71 -1.34
C TYR A 338 4.73 3.05 -2.66
N PRO A 339 4.41 1.76 -2.88
CA PRO A 339 4.86 1.08 -4.08
C PRO A 339 4.17 1.64 -5.33
N GLY A 340 4.97 2.01 -6.32
CA GLY A 340 4.50 2.53 -7.61
C GLY A 340 5.19 3.82 -8.01
N THR A 341 5.17 4.11 -9.31
CA THR A 341 5.82 5.30 -9.88
C THR A 341 5.15 6.57 -9.38
N MET A 342 5.94 7.50 -8.82
CA MET A 342 5.51 8.80 -8.31
C MET A 342 4.50 8.78 -7.14
N VAL A 343 4.15 7.63 -6.58
CA VAL A 343 3.12 7.53 -5.52
C VAL A 343 3.51 8.31 -4.28
N SER A 344 4.75 8.16 -3.81
CA SER A 344 5.25 8.89 -2.64
C SER A 344 5.19 10.41 -2.86
N ILE A 345 5.61 10.88 -4.03
CA ILE A 345 5.56 12.30 -4.41
C ILE A 345 4.14 12.82 -4.34
N TRP A 346 3.16 12.08 -4.88
CA TRP A 346 1.76 12.49 -4.83
C TRP A 346 1.19 12.57 -3.42
N VAL A 347 1.50 11.60 -2.56
CA VAL A 347 1.08 11.62 -1.16
C VAL A 347 1.68 12.83 -0.43
N TYR A 348 2.97 13.12 -0.64
CA TYR A 348 3.63 14.27 -0.03
C TYR A 348 3.07 15.61 -0.55
N LEU A 349 2.85 15.73 -1.86
CA LEU A 349 2.23 16.91 -2.45
C LEU A 349 0.82 17.14 -1.88
N ALA A 350 0.00 16.10 -1.81
CA ALA A 350 -1.34 16.22 -1.22
C ALA A 350 -1.32 16.61 0.26
N SER A 351 -0.25 16.27 0.99
CA SER A 351 -0.13 16.54 2.43
C SER A 351 0.43 17.93 2.76
N ILE A 352 1.25 18.52 1.88
CA ILE A 352 2.01 19.75 2.16
C ILE A 352 1.55 20.91 1.27
N PHE A 353 1.15 20.63 0.04
CA PHE A 353 0.91 21.64 -0.97
C PHE A 353 -0.51 22.24 -0.86
N PRO A 354 -0.72 23.54 -1.13
CA PRO A 354 -2.04 24.16 -1.08
C PRO A 354 -3.06 23.38 -1.91
N THR A 355 -4.22 23.08 -1.31
CA THR A 355 -5.25 22.22 -1.91
C THR A 355 -5.67 22.67 -3.29
N CYS A 356 -5.84 23.98 -3.52
CA CYS A 356 -6.22 24.52 -4.83
C CYS A 356 -5.22 24.18 -5.94
N LEU A 357 -3.93 24.17 -5.64
CA LEU A 357 -2.87 23.84 -6.61
C LEU A 357 -2.80 22.33 -6.83
N SER A 358 -2.89 21.55 -5.75
CA SER A 358 -2.95 20.09 -5.83
C SER A 358 -4.13 19.62 -6.68
N ASP A 359 -5.32 20.17 -6.44
CA ASP A 359 -6.54 19.86 -7.19
C ASP A 359 -6.40 20.26 -8.67
N TYR A 360 -5.80 21.42 -8.95
CA TYR A 360 -5.52 21.85 -10.32
C TYR A 360 -4.57 20.91 -11.05
N CYS A 361 -3.45 20.54 -10.43
CA CYS A 361 -2.48 19.61 -10.98
C CYS A 361 -3.10 18.23 -11.24
N PHE A 362 -3.83 17.69 -10.26
CA PHE A 362 -4.53 16.41 -10.40
C PHE A 362 -5.60 16.46 -11.48
N LYS A 363 -6.39 17.54 -11.53
CA LYS A 363 -7.39 17.73 -12.59
C LYS A 363 -6.74 17.71 -13.96
N LYS A 364 -5.59 18.38 -14.17
CA LYS A 364 -4.88 18.37 -15.46
C LYS A 364 -4.31 17.01 -15.85
N LEU A 365 -3.83 16.22 -14.88
CA LEU A 365 -3.25 14.90 -15.12
C LEU A 365 -4.29 13.79 -15.28
N VAL A 366 -5.43 13.92 -14.61
CA VAL A 366 -6.53 12.94 -14.61
C VAL A 366 -7.67 13.38 -15.54
N ALA A 367 -7.59 14.56 -16.17
CA ALA A 367 -8.59 15.04 -17.12
C ALA A 367 -8.70 14.10 -18.33
N TYR A 368 -9.67 13.20 -18.25
CA TYR A 368 -10.13 12.36 -19.33
C TYR A 368 -11.35 13.00 -19.98
N GLY A 369 -11.14 13.57 -21.17
CA GLY A 369 -12.18 14.15 -22.02
C GLY A 369 -12.68 15.51 -21.50
N GLU A 370 -12.63 16.53 -22.34
CA GLU A 370 -13.20 17.87 -22.08
C GLU A 370 -14.74 17.87 -22.16
N CYS A 371 -15.40 16.89 -21.54
CA CYS A 371 -16.85 16.86 -21.48
C CYS A 371 -17.29 17.52 -20.17
N THR A 372 -18.03 18.61 -20.25
CA THR A 372 -18.65 19.26 -19.09
C THR A 372 -20.09 18.77 -18.91
N PRO A 373 -20.64 18.73 -17.69
CA PRO A 373 -22.06 18.48 -17.46
C PRO A 373 -22.95 19.38 -18.32
N ARG A 374 -24.07 18.86 -18.82
CA ARG A 374 -24.99 19.57 -19.72
C ARG A 374 -25.47 20.91 -19.17
N ALA A 375 -25.83 20.98 -17.89
CA ALA A 375 -26.30 22.21 -17.23
C ALA A 375 -25.25 23.34 -17.23
N LEU A 376 -23.96 23.00 -17.39
CA LEU A 376 -22.86 23.98 -17.43
C LEU A 376 -22.51 24.42 -18.85
N ARG A 377 -23.13 23.83 -19.87
CA ARG A 377 -22.96 24.26 -21.26
C ARG A 377 -23.90 25.43 -21.48
N MET A 378 -23.35 26.58 -21.83
CA MET A 378 -24.15 27.74 -22.23
C MET A 378 -25.17 27.31 -23.29
N PRO A 379 -26.45 27.70 -23.18
CA PRO A 379 -27.39 27.47 -24.26
C PRO A 379 -26.85 28.21 -25.50
N ASN A 380 -26.64 27.46 -26.59
CA ASN A 380 -26.31 28.03 -27.89
C ASN A 380 -27.40 28.96 -28.40
#